data_AF-A0A969TMJ0-F1
#
_entry.id   AF-A0A969TMJ0-F1
#
_cell.length_a   1.000
_cell.length_b   1.000
_cell.length_c   1.000
_cell.angle_alpha   90.00
_cell.angle_beta   90.00
_cell.angle_gamma   90.00
#
_symmetry.space_group_name_H-M   'P 1'
#
loop_
_entity.id
_entity.type
_entity.pdbx_description
1 polymer ?
#
loop_
_entity_poly.entity_id
_entity_poly.type
_entity_poly.pdbx_seq_one_letter_code
_entity_poly.pdbx_strand_id
1 'polypeptide(L)'
;MALACDAWDRVEDNIWAIAKHIDALRGQQRWGVGTIEQAFRGYQAYLPAPKEDRHGEGWWTALHISSTATPQEVEAAYRKLAAYYHPDSPTGNEQMMVIINQAISDARKEFKSS
;
A
#
# COMPACT_ATOMS: atom_id res chain seq x y z
N MET A 1 -4.20 -21.54 4.84
CA MET A 1 -4.95 -21.94 3.62
C MET A 1 -5.35 -23.40 3.80
N ALA A 2 -6.59 -23.67 4.19
CA ALA A 2 -7.13 -25.02 4.18
C ALA A 2 -7.89 -25.19 2.88
N LEU A 3 -7.36 -26.01 1.97
CA LEU A 3 -8.05 -26.40 0.74
C LEU A 3 -9.03 -27.51 1.11
N ALA A 4 -10.15 -27.16 1.74
CA ALA A 4 -11.27 -28.08 1.83
C ALA A 4 -11.82 -28.23 0.42
N CYS A 5 -11.35 -29.25 -0.30
CA CYS A 5 -11.84 -29.58 -1.63
C CYS A 5 -13.13 -30.40 -1.43
N ASP A 6 -14.27 -29.85 -1.83
CA ASP A 6 -15.60 -30.50 -1.79
C ASP A 6 -15.77 -31.57 -2.89
N ALA A 7 -14.69 -31.90 -3.61
CA ALA A 7 -14.68 -32.90 -4.67
C ALA A 7 -14.70 -34.36 -4.19
N TRP A 8 -14.73 -34.63 -2.88
CA TRP A 8 -14.63 -35.99 -2.32
C TRP A 8 -15.77 -36.28 -1.35
N ASP A 9 -16.47 -37.40 -1.59
CA ASP A 9 -17.62 -37.84 -0.79
C ASP A 9 -17.21 -38.55 0.51
N ARG A 10 -15.92 -38.87 0.68
CA ARG A 10 -15.37 -39.54 1.86
C ARG A 10 -14.27 -38.70 2.50
N VAL A 11 -14.22 -38.73 3.83
CA VAL A 11 -13.27 -37.94 4.62
C VAL A 11 -11.83 -38.42 4.39
N GLU A 12 -11.62 -39.73 4.27
CA GLU A 12 -10.32 -40.32 3.99
C GLU A 12 -9.72 -39.86 2.66
N ASP A 13 -10.53 -39.74 1.61
CA ASP A 13 -10.09 -39.31 0.28
C ASP A 13 -9.68 -37.84 0.29
N ASN A 14 -10.42 -37.01 1.03
CA ASN A 14 -10.08 -35.60 1.24
C ASN A 14 -8.74 -35.44 1.97
N ILE A 15 -8.54 -36.18 3.07
CA ILE A 15 -7.29 -36.17 3.84
C ILE A 15 -6.12 -36.66 2.97
N TRP A 16 -6.33 -37.69 2.15
CA TRP A 16 -5.31 -38.20 1.23
C TRP A 16 -4.94 -37.17 0.16
N ALA A 17 -5.91 -36.46 -0.39
CA ALA A 17 -5.68 -35.38 -1.34
C ALA A 17 -4.83 -34.24 -0.73
N ILE A 18 -5.11 -33.87 0.52
CA ILE A 18 -4.30 -32.89 1.27
C ILE A 18 -2.86 -33.40 1.46
N ALA A 19 -2.68 -34.66 1.85
CA ALA A 19 -1.35 -35.25 2.03
C ALA A 19 -0.54 -35.22 0.73
N LYS A 20 -1.15 -35.60 -0.40
CA LYS A 20 -0.53 -35.54 -1.73
C LYS A 20 -0.17 -34.12 -2.15
N HIS A 21 -1.01 -33.15 -1.83
CA HIS A 21 -0.73 -31.74 -2.09
C HIS A 21 0.50 -31.26 -1.31
N ILE A 22 0.62 -31.61 -0.02
CA ILE A 22 1.79 -31.27 0.81
C ILE A 22 3.06 -31.91 0.26
N ASP A 23 3.02 -33.18 -0.14
CA ASP A 23 4.18 -33.87 -0.72
C ASP A 23 4.61 -33.22 -2.04
N ALA A 24 3.66 -32.81 -2.88
CA ALA A 24 3.93 -32.09 -4.11
C ALA A 24 4.60 -30.73 -3.84
N LEU A 25 4.11 -29.95 -2.87
CA LEU A 25 4.71 -28.67 -2.49
C LEU A 25 6.14 -28.85 -1.96
N ARG A 26 6.38 -29.87 -1.13
CA ARG A 26 7.72 -30.22 -0.65
C ARG A 26 8.65 -30.66 -1.77
N GLY A 27 8.14 -31.41 -2.75
CA GLY A 27 8.86 -31.80 -3.96
C GLY A 27 9.26 -30.59 -4.81
N GLN A 28 8.31 -29.70 -5.09
CA GLN A 28 8.55 -28.43 -5.80
C GLN A 28 9.63 -27.59 -5.12
N GLN A 29 9.57 -27.46 -3.78
CA GLN A 29 10.58 -26.74 -3.01
C GLN A 29 11.97 -27.40 -3.09
N ARG A 30 12.03 -28.74 -3.02
CA ARG A 30 13.30 -29.50 -3.08
C ARG A 30 13.98 -29.36 -4.44
N TRP A 31 13.21 -29.39 -5.51
CA TRP A 31 13.74 -29.39 -6.88
C TRP A 31 13.94 -27.98 -7.45
N GLY A 32 13.54 -26.94 -6.71
CA GLY A 32 13.73 -25.55 -7.14
C GLY A 32 12.92 -25.15 -8.38
N VAL A 33 11.86 -25.90 -8.71
CA VAL A 33 11.05 -25.70 -9.94
C VAL A 33 10.07 -24.52 -9.80
N GLY A 34 9.99 -23.93 -8.62
CA GLY A 34 9.25 -22.70 -8.37
C GLY A 34 9.32 -22.31 -6.89
N THR A 35 9.59 -21.05 -6.60
CA THR A 35 9.44 -20.52 -5.24
C THR A 35 7.99 -20.09 -5.01
N ILE A 36 7.57 -20.08 -3.74
CA ILE A 36 6.29 -19.47 -3.35
C ILE A 36 6.21 -18.03 -3.91
N GLU A 37 7.30 -17.26 -3.84
CA GLU A 37 7.38 -15.91 -4.38
C GLU A 37 7.09 -15.83 -5.89
N GLN A 38 7.60 -16.78 -6.69
CA GLN A 38 7.30 -16.86 -8.12
C GLN A 38 5.82 -17.18 -8.38
N ALA A 39 5.20 -18.04 -7.57
CA ALA A 39 3.77 -18.31 -7.64
C ALA A 39 2.91 -17.08 -7.26
N PHE A 40 3.40 -16.23 -6.34
CA PHE A 40 2.72 -15.01 -5.92
C PHE A 40 2.99 -13.79 -6.82
N ARG A 41 4.08 -13.76 -7.61
CA ARG A 41 4.35 -12.67 -8.57
C ARG A 41 3.24 -12.48 -9.61
N GLY A 42 2.56 -13.55 -10.01
CA GLY A 42 1.41 -13.47 -10.92
C GLY A 42 0.24 -12.65 -10.34
N TYR A 43 0.05 -12.68 -9.02
CA TYR A 43 -0.94 -11.87 -8.31
C TYR A 43 -0.46 -10.44 -8.07
N GLN A 44 0.86 -10.22 -7.97
CA GLN A 44 1.45 -8.91 -7.77
C GLN A 44 1.15 -7.94 -8.93
N ALA A 45 0.92 -8.46 -10.15
CA ALA A 45 0.47 -7.68 -11.30
C ALA A 45 -1.03 -7.29 -11.26
N TYR A 46 -1.84 -8.00 -10.47
CA TYR A 46 -3.29 -7.75 -10.30
C TYR A 46 -3.65 -7.09 -8.98
N LEU A 47 -2.69 -6.98 -8.06
CA LEU A 47 -2.81 -6.00 -7.00
C LEU A 47 -2.94 -4.64 -7.72
N PRO A 48 -3.98 -3.83 -7.43
CA PRO A 48 -3.92 -2.44 -7.83
C PRO A 48 -2.54 -1.97 -7.39
N ALA A 49 -1.77 -1.33 -8.30
CA ALA A 49 -0.47 -0.74 -8.00
C ALA A 49 -0.55 -0.26 -6.56
N PRO A 50 0.38 -0.71 -5.67
CA PRO A 50 0.23 -0.55 -4.23
C PRO A 50 -0.39 0.80 -4.09
N LYS A 51 -1.57 0.86 -3.46
CA LYS A 51 -2.08 2.15 -3.06
C LYS A 51 -0.90 2.70 -2.27
N GLU A 52 -0.04 3.47 -2.95
CA GLU A 52 0.43 4.74 -2.47
C GLU A 52 -0.78 5.15 -1.68
N ASP A 53 -0.58 5.31 -0.39
CA ASP A 53 -1.48 6.06 0.41
C ASP A 53 -1.51 7.49 -0.20
N ARG A 54 -1.96 7.64 -1.45
CA ARG A 54 -2.99 8.57 -1.85
C ARG A 54 -4.08 8.32 -0.83
N HIS A 55 -3.87 8.90 0.35
CA HIS A 55 -4.89 9.61 1.07
C HIS A 55 -5.94 9.97 0.02
N GLY A 56 -7.06 9.24 -0.01
CA GLY A 56 -8.13 9.39 -1.00
C GLY A 56 -8.85 10.73 -0.87
N GLU A 57 -8.18 11.68 -0.25
CA GLU A 57 -8.56 13.00 0.13
C GLU A 57 -7.34 13.82 -0.31
N GLY A 58 -7.47 14.62 -1.37
CA GLY A 58 -6.33 15.24 -2.07
C GLY A 58 -5.46 16.16 -1.21
N TRP A 59 -4.49 16.85 -1.83
CA TRP A 59 -3.46 17.65 -1.13
C TRP A 59 -4.02 18.61 -0.07
N TRP A 60 -5.27 19.06 -0.22
CA TRP A 60 -6.00 19.90 0.74
C TRP A 60 -6.20 19.23 2.11
N THR A 61 -6.33 17.90 2.16
CA THR A 61 -6.55 17.14 3.39
C THR A 61 -5.28 17.05 4.23
N ALA A 62 -4.16 16.71 3.57
CA ALA A 62 -2.85 16.67 4.20
C ALA A 62 -2.42 18.04 4.74
N LEU A 63 -2.87 19.12 4.11
CA LEU A 63 -2.63 20.50 4.54
C LEU A 63 -3.73 21.06 5.46
N HIS A 64 -4.78 20.28 5.77
CA HIS A 64 -5.94 20.69 6.57
C HIS A 64 -6.61 22.00 6.08
N ILE A 65 -6.79 22.13 4.77
CA ILE A 65 -7.39 23.28 4.10
C ILE A 65 -8.53 22.87 3.17
N SER A 66 -9.27 23.84 2.65
CA SER A 66 -10.32 23.61 1.66
C SER A 66 -9.73 23.19 0.32
N SER A 67 -10.45 22.33 -0.43
CA SER A 67 -10.11 21.98 -1.83
C SER A 67 -10.22 23.17 -2.79
N THR A 68 -10.86 24.25 -2.37
CA THR A 68 -10.98 25.51 -3.15
C THR A 68 -9.98 26.58 -2.71
N ALA A 69 -8.98 26.23 -1.88
CA ALA A 69 -8.01 27.17 -1.37
C ALA A 69 -7.14 27.76 -2.49
N THR A 70 -6.83 29.05 -2.38
CA THR A 70 -5.94 29.74 -3.31
C THR A 70 -4.47 29.29 -3.11
N PRO A 71 -3.60 29.40 -4.14
CA PRO A 71 -2.19 29.01 -4.01
C PRO A 71 -1.47 29.66 -2.82
N GLN A 72 -1.86 30.88 -2.47
CA GLN A 72 -1.30 31.64 -1.34
C GLN A 72 -1.69 31.01 0.01
N GLU A 73 -2.94 30.54 0.13
CA GLU A 73 -3.43 29.85 1.33
C GLU A 73 -2.77 28.48 1.50
N VAL A 74 -2.53 27.76 0.39
CA VAL A 74 -1.80 26.47 0.39
C VAL A 74 -0.38 26.65 0.94
N GLU A 75 0.37 27.64 0.43
CA GLU A 75 1.74 27.93 0.89
C GLU A 75 1.79 28.45 2.34
N ALA A 76 0.75 29.15 2.79
CA ALA A 76 0.64 29.61 4.16
C ALA A 76 0.36 28.43 5.13
N ALA A 77 -0.51 27.50 4.75
CA ALA A 77 -0.80 26.30 5.53
C ALA A 77 0.42 25.38 5.62
N TYR A 78 1.11 25.14 4.50
CA TYR A 78 2.35 24.37 4.47
C TYR A 78 3.40 24.94 5.43
N ARG A 79 3.66 26.26 5.41
CA ARG A 79 4.64 26.88 6.31
C ARG A 79 4.29 26.71 7.79
N LYS A 80 3.01 26.79 8.15
CA LYS A 80 2.55 26.57 9.53
C LYS A 80 2.76 25.12 9.97
N LEU A 81 2.39 24.15 9.14
CA LEU A 81 2.54 22.72 9.43
C LEU A 81 4.01 22.29 9.43
N ALA A 82 4.82 22.82 8.51
CA ALA A 82 6.25 22.56 8.44
C ALA A 82 6.98 23.05 9.70
N ALA A 83 6.62 24.23 10.23
CA ALA A 83 7.17 24.70 11.49
C ALA A 83 6.74 23.84 12.70
N TYR A 84 5.55 23.24 12.64
CA TYR A 84 5.01 22.40 13.71
C TYR A 84 5.60 20.99 13.75
N TYR A 85 5.72 20.36 12.57
CA TYR A 85 6.23 18.99 12.40
C TYR A 85 7.74 18.91 12.13
N HIS A 86 8.44 20.05 12.07
CA HIS A 86 9.88 20.08 11.82
C HIS A 86 10.62 19.14 12.77
N PRO A 87 11.63 18.37 12.31
CA PRO A 87 12.40 17.47 13.15
C PRO A 87 13.10 18.17 14.33
N ASP A 88 13.34 19.48 14.22
CA ASP A 88 13.91 20.31 15.30
C ASP A 88 12.86 20.84 16.31
N SER A 89 11.58 20.55 16.11
CA SER A 89 10.51 20.88 17.04
C SER A 89 10.33 19.77 18.07
N PRO A 90 9.97 20.06 19.34
CA PRO A 90 9.61 19.04 20.32
C PRO A 90 8.41 18.17 19.90
N THR A 91 7.60 18.63 18.93
CA THR A 91 6.49 17.88 18.29
C THR A 91 6.86 17.38 16.89
N GLY A 92 8.16 17.22 16.61
CA GLY A 92 8.68 16.77 15.33
C GLY A 92 8.12 15.42 14.92
N ASN A 93 7.64 15.33 13.68
CA ASN A 93 7.13 14.10 13.11
C ASN A 93 7.57 13.99 11.65
N GLU A 94 8.60 13.18 11.42
CA GLU A 94 9.22 12.98 10.11
C GLU A 94 8.23 12.43 9.08
N GLN A 95 7.33 11.53 9.49
CA GLN A 95 6.30 10.98 8.61
C GLN A 95 5.33 12.07 8.15
N MET A 96 4.89 12.95 9.07
CA MET A 96 4.02 14.07 8.72
C MET A 96 4.73 15.10 7.84
N MET A 97 6.04 15.32 8.03
CA MET A 97 6.84 16.17 7.14
C MET A 97 6.89 15.64 5.71
N VAL A 98 7.04 14.32 5.52
CA VAL A 98 7.01 13.69 4.19
C VAL A 98 5.64 13.89 3.54
N ILE A 99 4.56 13.69 4.30
CA ILE A 99 3.18 13.85 3.82
C ILE A 99 2.90 15.29 3.35
N ILE A 100 3.23 16.31 4.16
CA ILE A 100 2.98 17.72 3.77
C ILE A 100 3.86 18.16 2.59
N ASN A 101 5.07 17.63 2.46
CA ASN A 101 5.97 17.91 1.33
C ASN A 101 5.43 17.32 0.01
N GLN A 102 4.84 16.13 0.08
CA GLN A 102 4.19 15.52 -1.07
C GLN A 102 2.93 16.31 -1.46
N ALA A 103 2.12 16.70 -0.47
CA ALA A 103 0.90 17.49 -0.70
C ALA A 103 1.19 18.84 -1.40
N ILE A 104 2.19 19.61 -0.95
CA ILE A 104 2.53 20.89 -1.59
C ILE A 104 3.09 20.69 -3.01
N SER A 105 3.83 19.61 -3.26
CA SER A 105 4.33 19.26 -4.59
C SER A 105 3.18 18.98 -5.56
N ASP A 106 2.18 18.22 -5.11
CA ASP A 106 1.01 17.88 -5.93
C ASP A 106 0.11 19.10 -6.17
N ALA A 107 -0.12 19.94 -5.16
CA ALA A 107 -0.84 21.21 -5.32
C ALA A 107 -0.16 22.11 -6.37
N ARG A 108 1.17 22.25 -6.32
CA ARG A 108 1.93 23.05 -7.30
C ARG A 108 1.86 22.51 -8.72
N LYS A 109 1.81 21.18 -8.90
CA LYS A 109 1.61 20.57 -10.23
C LYS A 109 0.22 20.87 -10.76
N GLU A 110 -0.80 20.79 -9.91
CA GLU A 110 -2.19 21.03 -10.29
C GLU A 110 -2.42 22.50 -10.70
N PHE A 111 -1.92 23.45 -9.91
CA PHE A 111 -1.99 24.89 -10.26
C PHE A 111 -1.19 25.28 -11.51
N LYS A 112 -0.16 24.50 -11.87
CA LYS A 112 0.61 24.73 -13.10
C LYS A 112 -0.05 24.12 -14.33
N SER A 113 -0.90 23.11 -14.14
CA SER A 113 -1.63 22.42 -15.20
C SER A 113 -2.97 23.09 -15.55
N SER A 114 -3.42 24.05 -14.76
CA SER A 114 -4.66 24.80 -14.94
C SER A 114 -4.40 26.22 -15.45
#